data_AF-A0A7K1XTH1-F1
#
_entry.id   AF-A0A7K1XTH1-F1
#
_cell.length_a   1.000
_cell.length_b   1.000
_cell.length_c   1.000
_cell.angle_alpha   90.00
_cell.angle_beta   90.00
_cell.angle_gamma   90.00
#
_symmetry.space_group_name_H-M   'P 1'
#
loop_
_entity.id
_entity.type
_entity.pdbx_description
1 polymer ?
#
loop_
_entity_poly.entity_id
_entity_poly.type
_entity_poly.pdbx_seq_one_letter_code
_entity_poly.pdbx_strand_id
1 'polypeptide(L)'
;MKNLLSLRRENRITVVYLLALMVVFILQSYKPFPPAPADAEVVYLVIKPSLSKQLLTEIAGRLKEQHIYVDYGTLRYRNGQLVMIDISIRARVAGKPDALYRVSEHDFKTIVFYSEAGGEQTGFGKGLPAGLSKTGKKIVTENLVGLMIQGGGSRMVLGSWRSE
;
A
#
# COMPACT_ATOMS: atom_id res chain seq x y z
N MET A 1 43.58 34.49 32.50
CA MET A 1 42.45 33.61 32.88
C MET A 1 41.31 33.84 31.89
N LYS A 2 41.09 32.92 30.93
CA LYS A 2 39.97 33.01 29.99
C LYS A 2 38.70 32.50 30.69
N ASN A 3 37.66 33.33 30.68
CA ASN A 3 36.39 33.13 31.38
C ASN A 3 35.71 31.83 30.95
N LEU A 4 35.44 30.93 31.90
CA LEU A 4 34.64 29.69 31.74
C LEU A 4 33.21 29.94 31.23
N LEU A 5 32.75 31.19 31.21
CA LEU A 5 31.46 31.62 30.65
C LEU A 5 31.47 31.77 29.11
N SER A 6 32.64 31.92 28.46
CA SER A 6 32.68 32.03 26.99
C SER A 6 32.54 30.68 26.27
N LEU A 7 33.04 29.59 26.88
CA LEU A 7 32.93 28.23 26.31
C LEU A 7 31.49 27.69 26.24
N ARG A 8 30.57 28.21 27.08
CA ARG A 8 29.17 27.76 27.10
C ARG A 8 28.33 28.30 25.93
N ARG A 9 28.75 29.41 25.30
CA ARG A 9 28.07 29.98 24.13
C ARG A 9 28.50 29.32 22.83
N GLU A 10 29.79 29.00 22.68
CA GLU A 10 30.32 28.38 21.45
C GLU A 10 29.72 26.97 21.24
N ASN A 11 29.62 26.15 22.28
CA ASN A 11 29.00 24.82 22.18
C ASN A 11 27.52 24.85 21.81
N ARG A 12 26.77 25.91 22.18
CA ARG A 12 25.36 26.03 21.81
C ARG A 12 25.19 26.33 20.32
N ILE A 13 26.05 27.16 19.75
CA ILE A 13 26.01 27.51 18.32
C ILE A 13 26.36 26.27 17.49
N THR A 14 27.39 25.51 17.86
CA THR A 14 27.78 24.28 17.16
C THR A 14 26.70 23.20 17.23
N VAL A 15 26.05 23.02 18.38
CA VAL A 15 24.95 22.05 18.54
C VAL A 15 23.71 22.45 17.73
N VAL A 16 23.37 23.74 17.68
CA VAL A 16 22.25 24.24 16.85
C VAL A 16 22.55 24.07 15.36
N TYR A 17 23.80 24.31 14.93
CA TYR A 17 24.21 24.07 13.54
C TYR A 17 24.17 22.59 13.16
N LEU A 18 24.61 21.69 14.05
CA LEU A 18 24.53 20.25 13.83
C LEU A 18 23.08 19.75 13.76
N LEU A 19 22.19 20.25 14.62
CA LEU A 19 20.76 19.95 14.56
C LEU A 19 20.12 20.47 13.26
N ALA A 20 20.43 21.70 12.86
CA ALA A 20 19.93 22.28 11.61
C ALA A 20 20.41 21.48 10.39
N LEU A 21 21.69 21.07 10.37
CA LEU A 21 22.25 20.22 9.31
C LEU A 21 21.59 18.84 9.29
N MET A 22 21.32 18.21 10.44
CA MET A 22 20.57 16.95 10.49
C MET A 22 19.14 17.11 9.96
N VAL A 23 18.45 18.19 10.32
CA VAL A 23 17.09 18.48 9.81
C VAL A 23 17.12 18.70 8.29
N VAL A 24 18.08 19.45 7.76
CA VAL A 24 18.25 19.63 6.32
C VAL A 24 18.57 18.31 5.62
N PHE A 25 19.40 17.45 6.22
CA PHE A 25 19.74 16.13 5.66
C PHE A 25 18.54 15.17 5.66
N ILE A 26 17.73 15.19 6.73
CA ILE A 26 16.47 14.43 6.83
C ILE A 26 15.45 14.94 5.79
N LEU A 27 15.35 16.26 5.59
CA LEU A 27 14.46 16.87 4.60
C LEU A 27 14.92 16.62 3.15
N GLN A 28 16.22 16.63 2.86
CA GLN A 28 16.75 16.32 1.53
C GLN A 28 16.69 14.83 1.17
N SER A 29 16.66 13.96 2.18
CA SER A 29 16.45 12.52 2.00
C SER A 29 14.96 12.17 1.80
N TYR A 30 14.06 13.09 2.13
CA TYR A 30 12.64 12.99 1.83
C TYR A 30 12.43 13.32 0.34
N LYS A 31 12.51 12.31 -0.52
CA LYS A 31 11.91 12.43 -1.84
C LYS A 31 10.39 12.47 -1.64
N PRO A 32 9.70 13.59 -1.91
CA PRO A 32 8.26 13.61 -1.82
C PRO A 32 7.71 12.57 -2.79
N PHE A 33 6.78 11.75 -2.32
CA PHE A 33 6.03 10.87 -3.21
C PHE A 33 5.37 11.73 -4.29
N PRO A 34 5.39 11.30 -5.56
CA PRO A 34 4.66 11.99 -6.62
C PRO A 34 3.18 12.14 -6.24
N PRO A 35 2.51 13.20 -6.72
CA PRO A 35 1.09 13.41 -6.46
C PRO A 35 0.27 12.20 -6.95
N ALA A 36 -0.85 11.92 -6.27
CA ALA A 36 -1.79 10.90 -6.74
C ALA A 36 -2.28 11.27 -8.16
N PRO A 37 -2.49 10.30 -9.05
CA PRO A 37 -2.97 10.57 -10.41
C PRO A 37 -4.29 11.35 -10.37
N ALA A 38 -4.45 12.30 -11.29
CA ALA A 38 -5.63 13.17 -11.39
C ALA A 38 -6.90 12.40 -11.78
N ASP A 39 -6.72 11.23 -12.38
CA ASP A 39 -7.78 10.31 -12.76
C ASP A 39 -7.92 9.30 -11.63
N ALA A 40 -9.02 9.37 -10.90
CA ALA A 40 -9.30 8.49 -9.77
C ALA A 40 -9.37 7.02 -10.22
N GLU A 41 -8.25 6.31 -10.17
CA GLU A 41 -8.22 4.88 -10.45
C GLU A 41 -8.89 4.09 -9.33
N VAL A 42 -9.76 3.17 -9.73
CA VAL A 42 -10.39 2.20 -8.83
C VAL A 42 -9.57 0.92 -8.85
N VAL A 43 -9.17 0.46 -7.68
CA VAL A 43 -8.31 -0.72 -7.51
C VAL A 43 -9.00 -1.73 -6.61
N TYR A 44 -9.05 -2.99 -7.05
CA TYR A 44 -9.47 -4.12 -6.25
C TYR A 44 -8.43 -5.23 -6.34
N LEU A 45 -7.96 -5.69 -5.18
CA LEU A 45 -7.10 -6.87 -5.08
C LEU A 45 -7.81 -7.91 -4.21
N VAL A 46 -8.07 -9.08 -4.81
CA VAL A 46 -8.75 -10.21 -4.17
C VAL A 46 -7.81 -11.40 -4.15
N ILE A 47 -7.26 -11.68 -2.97
CA ILE A 47 -6.35 -12.79 -2.72
C ILE A 47 -7.15 -13.99 -2.23
N LYS A 48 -7.10 -15.09 -2.99
CA LYS A 48 -7.68 -16.39 -2.62
C LYS A 48 -6.60 -17.46 -2.58
N PRO A 49 -6.84 -18.61 -1.90
CA PRO A 49 -5.91 -19.73 -1.85
C PRO A 49 -5.41 -20.24 -3.20
N SER A 50 -6.18 -20.03 -4.28
CA SER A 50 -5.79 -20.44 -5.63
C SER A 50 -4.74 -19.55 -6.30
N LEU A 51 -4.36 -18.40 -5.72
CA LEU A 51 -3.38 -17.51 -6.33
C LEU A 51 -1.95 -18.06 -6.21
N SER A 52 -1.27 -18.13 -7.35
CA SER A 52 0.14 -18.53 -7.41
C SER A 52 1.07 -17.40 -6.95
N LYS A 53 2.27 -17.78 -6.47
CA LYS A 53 3.31 -16.83 -6.05
C LYS A 53 3.73 -15.91 -7.21
N GLN A 54 3.78 -16.45 -8.43
CA GLN A 54 4.12 -15.69 -9.63
C GLN A 54 3.10 -14.56 -9.87
N LEU A 55 1.81 -14.87 -9.80
CA LEU A 55 0.75 -13.88 -10.00
C LEU A 55 0.75 -12.82 -8.90
N LEU A 56 0.98 -13.20 -7.63
CA LEU A 56 1.14 -12.23 -6.54
C LEU A 56 2.31 -11.26 -6.78
N THR A 57 3.42 -11.77 -7.31
CA THR A 57 4.61 -10.95 -7.63
C THR A 57 4.30 -9.96 -8.76
N GLU A 58 3.61 -10.43 -9.82
CA GLU A 58 3.18 -9.59 -10.93
C GLU A 58 2.21 -8.50 -10.48
N ILE A 59 1.23 -8.86 -9.64
CA ILE A 59 0.28 -7.94 -9.01
C ILE A 59 1.00 -6.83 -8.23
N ALA A 60 2.00 -7.18 -7.42
CA ALA A 60 2.77 -6.17 -6.68
C ALA A 60 3.53 -5.23 -7.62
N GLY A 61 4.06 -5.75 -8.74
CA GLY A 61 4.68 -4.93 -9.78
C GLY A 61 3.70 -3.90 -10.36
N ARG A 62 2.48 -4.32 -10.70
CA ARG A 62 1.43 -3.42 -11.23
C ARG A 62 0.93 -2.41 -10.21
N LEU A 63 0.68 -2.84 -8.98
CA LEU A 63 0.22 -1.93 -7.93
C LEU A 63 1.25 -0.83 -7.63
N LYS A 64 2.54 -1.13 -7.76
CA LYS A 64 3.61 -0.15 -7.61
C LYS A 64 3.54 0.97 -8.66
N GLU A 65 3.15 0.66 -9.89
CA GLU A 65 2.88 1.65 -10.94
C GLU A 65 1.77 2.63 -10.52
N GLN A 66 0.85 2.15 -9.67
CA GLN A 66 -0.24 2.93 -9.07
C GLN A 66 0.07 3.50 -7.69
N HIS A 67 1.35 3.57 -7.32
CA HIS A 67 1.79 4.05 -6.00
C HIS A 67 1.20 3.28 -4.81
N ILE A 68 0.77 2.03 -5.04
CA ILE A 68 0.33 1.09 -4.01
C ILE A 68 1.44 0.05 -3.83
N TYR A 69 2.12 0.09 -2.69
CA TYR A 69 3.25 -0.78 -2.42
C TYR A 69 2.79 -1.98 -1.62
N VAL A 70 2.94 -3.17 -2.18
CA VAL A 70 2.61 -4.44 -1.53
C VAL A 70 3.90 -5.17 -1.19
N ASP A 71 4.02 -5.59 0.05
CA ASP A 71 5.09 -6.44 0.55
C ASP A 71 4.48 -7.75 1.07
N TYR A 72 4.96 -8.88 0.54
CA TYR A 72 4.56 -10.22 0.99
C TYR A 72 5.67 -10.80 1.85
N GLY A 73 5.51 -10.78 3.16
CA GLY A 73 6.51 -11.28 4.11
C GLY A 73 6.62 -12.80 4.05
N THR A 74 5.58 -13.49 4.52
CA THR A 74 5.52 -14.95 4.52
C THR A 74 4.46 -15.42 3.52
N LEU A 75 4.82 -16.33 2.61
CA LEU A 75 3.88 -17.03 1.74
C LEU A 75 4.13 -18.53 1.89
N ARG A 76 3.12 -19.29 2.34
CA ARG A 76 3.21 -20.76 2.39
C ARG A 76 2.13 -21.42 1.57
N TYR A 77 2.56 -22.42 0.80
CA TYR A 77 1.70 -23.21 -0.06
C TYR A 77 1.63 -24.65 0.45
N ARG A 78 0.46 -25.26 0.37
CA ARG A 78 0.23 -26.69 0.61
C ARG A 78 -0.64 -27.21 -0.53
N ASN A 79 -0.19 -28.28 -1.21
CA ASN A 79 -0.90 -28.89 -2.34
C ASN A 79 -1.32 -27.88 -3.42
N GLY A 80 -0.43 -26.92 -3.74
CA GLY A 80 -0.68 -25.88 -4.74
C GLY A 80 -1.59 -24.72 -4.27
N GLN A 81 -2.10 -24.75 -3.03
CA GLN A 81 -2.92 -23.69 -2.46
C GLN A 81 -2.14 -22.84 -1.45
N LEU A 82 -2.33 -21.53 -1.50
CA LEU A 82 -1.83 -20.58 -0.53
C LEU A 82 -2.61 -20.74 0.79
N VAL A 83 -1.92 -21.18 1.83
CA VAL A 83 -2.50 -21.46 3.17
C VAL A 83 -2.06 -20.46 4.23
N MET A 84 -1.02 -19.68 3.95
CA MET A 84 -0.51 -18.66 4.87
C MET A 84 0.02 -17.48 4.09
N ILE A 85 -0.38 -16.28 4.50
CA ILE A 85 0.09 -15.02 3.92
C ILE A 85 0.30 -13.98 5.00
N ASP A 86 1.45 -13.33 4.97
CA ASP A 86 1.71 -12.06 5.64
C ASP A 86 1.89 -11.00 4.56
N ILE A 87 1.04 -9.99 4.60
CA ILE A 87 0.95 -8.95 3.58
C ILE A 87 0.83 -7.58 4.23
N SER A 88 1.69 -6.67 3.80
CA SER A 88 1.62 -5.25 4.11
C SER A 88 1.30 -4.47 2.83
N ILE A 89 0.30 -3.59 2.89
CA ILE A 89 -0.06 -2.69 1.78
C ILE A 89 0.09 -1.27 2.27
N ARG A 90 0.93 -0.50 1.59
CA ARG A 90 1.02 0.96 1.78
C ARG A 90 0.39 1.64 0.57
N ALA A 91 -0.68 2.38 0.81
CA ALA A 91 -1.38 3.14 -0.22
C ALA A 91 -1.47 4.61 0.19
N ARG A 92 -1.31 5.51 -0.78
CA ARG A 92 -1.51 6.94 -0.57
C ARG A 92 -2.97 7.29 -0.83
N VAL A 93 -3.59 7.99 0.11
CA VAL A 93 -4.94 8.53 -0.04
C VAL A 93 -4.85 10.03 -0.21
N ALA A 94 -5.54 10.58 -1.22
CA ALA A 94 -5.54 12.01 -1.46
C ALA A 94 -5.92 12.79 -0.18
N GLY A 95 -5.11 13.79 0.17
CA GLY A 95 -5.33 14.62 1.35
C GLY A 95 -5.13 13.94 2.72
N LYS A 96 -4.65 12.69 2.77
CA LYS A 96 -4.38 11.97 4.02
C LYS A 96 -2.93 11.46 4.09
N PRO A 97 -2.38 11.22 5.30
CA PRO A 97 -1.13 10.48 5.46
C PRO A 97 -1.23 9.09 4.80
N ASP A 98 -0.09 8.54 4.40
CA ASP A 98 -0.02 7.20 3.82
C ASP A 98 -0.69 6.18 4.76
N ALA A 99 -1.62 5.40 4.20
CA ALA A 99 -2.29 4.35 4.94
C ALA A 99 -1.46 3.07 4.83
N LEU A 100 -1.12 2.51 5.99
CA LEU A 100 -0.45 1.22 6.09
C LEU A 100 -1.44 0.18 6.62
N TYR A 101 -1.72 -0.80 5.78
CA TYR A 101 -2.56 -1.94 6.10
C TYR A 101 -1.70 -3.18 6.25
N ARG A 102 -2.01 -4.03 7.24
CA ARG A 102 -1.30 -5.29 7.47
C ARG A 102 -2.28 -6.39 7.81
N VAL A 103 -2.09 -7.55 7.20
CA VAL A 103 -2.80 -8.78 7.53
C VAL A 103 -1.77 -9.91 7.51
N SER A 104 -1.70 -10.63 8.61
CA SER A 104 -1.06 -11.94 8.69
C SER A 104 -2.15 -12.96 8.94
N GLU A 105 -2.23 -13.99 8.10
CA GLU A 105 -3.30 -14.96 8.20
C GLU A 105 -2.93 -16.37 7.78
N HIS A 106 -3.55 -17.31 8.49
CA HIS A 106 -3.49 -18.75 8.28
C HIS A 106 -4.88 -19.28 7.87
N ASP A 107 -4.94 -20.28 6.99
CA ASP A 107 -6.16 -21.00 6.61
C ASP A 107 -7.34 -20.10 6.19
N PHE A 108 -7.03 -19.03 5.44
CA PHE A 108 -8.01 -18.03 5.02
C PHE A 108 -8.81 -18.44 3.77
N LYS A 109 -9.98 -17.82 3.61
CA LYS A 109 -10.81 -17.93 2.41
C LYS A 109 -10.49 -16.85 1.37
N THR A 110 -10.50 -15.59 1.79
CA THR A 110 -10.25 -14.45 0.93
C THR A 110 -9.68 -13.28 1.75
N ILE A 111 -8.73 -12.56 1.18
CA ILE A 111 -8.28 -11.25 1.64
C ILE A 111 -8.56 -10.25 0.53
N VAL A 112 -9.09 -9.08 0.89
CA VAL A 112 -9.49 -8.04 -0.06
C VAL A 112 -8.84 -6.72 0.33
N PHE A 113 -8.17 -6.11 -0.64
CA PHE A 113 -7.82 -4.69 -0.64
C PHE A 113 -8.67 -3.97 -1.67
N TYR A 114 -9.10 -2.75 -1.36
CA TYR A 114 -9.79 -1.89 -2.30
C TYR A 114 -9.42 -0.42 -2.10
N SER A 115 -9.48 0.33 -3.19
CA SER A 115 -9.39 1.78 -3.25
C SER A 115 -10.39 2.28 -4.29
N GLU A 116 -11.41 3.01 -3.84
CA GLU A 116 -12.49 3.58 -4.66
C GLU A 116 -12.54 5.11 -4.52
N ALA A 117 -13.26 5.79 -5.43
CA ALA A 117 -13.55 7.22 -5.38
C ALA A 117 -12.32 8.13 -5.21
N GLY A 118 -11.24 7.87 -5.97
CA GLY A 118 -10.02 8.69 -5.92
C GLY A 118 -9.17 8.48 -4.67
N GLY A 119 -9.32 7.31 -4.03
CA GLY A 119 -8.60 6.92 -2.82
C GLY A 119 -9.32 7.26 -1.52
N GLU A 120 -10.44 7.99 -1.56
CA GLU A 120 -11.18 8.37 -0.35
C GLU A 120 -11.72 7.16 0.42
N GLN A 121 -12.14 6.12 -0.31
CA GLN A 121 -12.61 4.86 0.24
C GLN A 121 -11.55 3.77 0.01
N THR A 122 -10.63 3.67 0.96
CA THR A 122 -9.59 2.63 0.94
C THR A 122 -9.75 1.71 2.15
N GLY A 123 -9.63 0.41 1.92
CA GLY A 123 -9.68 -0.56 3.00
C GLY A 123 -9.00 -1.88 2.68
N PHE A 124 -8.70 -2.63 3.73
CA PHE A 124 -8.02 -3.91 3.65
C PHE A 124 -8.52 -4.84 4.74
N GLY A 125 -8.80 -6.10 4.41
CA GLY A 125 -9.20 -7.05 5.43
C GLY A 125 -9.53 -8.44 4.89
N LYS A 126 -9.94 -9.31 5.82
CA LYS A 126 -10.41 -10.65 5.54
C LYS A 126 -11.88 -10.61 5.09
N GLY A 127 -12.23 -11.44 4.12
CA GLY A 127 -13.59 -11.46 3.57
C GLY A 127 -13.95 -10.17 2.85
N LEU A 128 -15.25 -9.86 2.78
CA LEU A 128 -15.76 -8.68 2.09
C LEU A 128 -15.73 -7.45 3.03
N PRO A 129 -14.92 -6.42 2.76
CA PRO A 129 -14.89 -5.24 3.59
C PRO A 129 -16.24 -4.50 3.59
N ALA A 130 -16.66 -4.03 4.77
CA ALA A 130 -17.95 -3.37 4.93
C ALA A 130 -18.07 -2.07 4.10
N GLY A 131 -16.95 -1.35 3.97
CA GLY A 131 -16.86 -0.06 3.30
C GLY A 131 -16.70 -0.11 1.77
N LEU A 132 -16.81 -1.28 1.14
CA LEU A 132 -16.93 -1.37 -0.33
C LEU A 132 -18.26 -0.78 -0.80
N SER A 133 -18.26 -0.10 -1.95
CA SER A 133 -19.51 0.32 -2.59
C SER A 133 -20.32 -0.89 -3.06
N LYS A 134 -21.59 -0.68 -3.43
CA LYS A 134 -22.42 -1.75 -4.02
C LYS A 134 -21.75 -2.36 -5.26
N THR A 135 -21.16 -1.52 -6.10
CA THR A 135 -20.43 -1.92 -7.31
C THR A 135 -19.17 -2.70 -6.94
N GLY A 136 -18.36 -2.20 -6.00
CA GLY A 136 -17.16 -2.89 -5.54
C GLY A 136 -17.46 -4.24 -4.91
N LYS A 137 -18.54 -4.34 -4.13
CA LYS A 137 -19.02 -5.63 -3.58
C LYS A 137 -19.29 -6.62 -4.70
N LYS A 138 -20.09 -6.24 -5.71
CA LYS A 138 -20.39 -7.09 -6.87
C LYS A 138 -19.12 -7.60 -7.56
N ILE A 139 -18.17 -6.70 -7.83
CA ILE A 139 -16.89 -7.01 -8.48
C ILE A 139 -16.09 -8.02 -7.66
N VAL A 140 -15.95 -7.78 -6.36
CA VAL A 140 -15.13 -8.60 -5.46
C VAL A 140 -15.76 -9.96 -5.15
N THR A 141 -17.08 -10.02 -4.95
CA THR A 141 -17.76 -11.28 -4.56
C THR A 141 -17.97 -12.22 -5.72
N GLU A 142 -18.35 -11.70 -6.89
CA GLU A 142 -18.87 -12.55 -7.97
C GLU A 142 -17.76 -12.98 -8.93
N ASN A 143 -16.76 -12.13 -9.17
CA ASN A 143 -16.04 -12.22 -10.44
C ASN A 143 -14.52 -12.17 -10.38
N LEU A 144 -13.91 -11.61 -9.31
CA LEU A 144 -12.45 -11.40 -9.27
C LEU A 144 -11.68 -12.44 -8.45
N VAL A 145 -10.58 -12.94 -9.03
CA VAL A 145 -9.45 -13.54 -8.31
C VAL A 145 -8.18 -12.95 -8.88
N GLY A 146 -7.45 -12.17 -8.08
CA GLY A 146 -6.31 -11.38 -8.53
C GLY A 146 -6.56 -9.88 -8.42
N LEU A 147 -6.13 -9.11 -9.41
CA LEU A 147 -6.14 -7.65 -9.41
C LEU A 147 -7.05 -7.12 -10.52
N MET A 148 -7.79 -6.07 -10.21
CA MET A 148 -8.47 -5.22 -11.17
C MET A 148 -8.08 -3.77 -10.92
N ILE A 149 -7.74 -3.06 -12.00
CA ILE A 149 -7.49 -1.61 -12.00
C ILE A 149 -8.40 -1.00 -13.08
N GLN A 150 -9.12 0.07 -12.75
CA GLN A 150 -10.01 0.76 -13.68
C GLN A 150 -9.86 2.28 -13.56
N GLY A 151 -9.54 2.94 -14.67
CA GLY A 151 -9.30 4.39 -14.75
C GLY A 151 -9.24 4.88 -16.18
N GLY A 152 -9.60 6.15 -16.43
CA GLY A 152 -9.49 6.79 -17.76
C GLY A 152 -10.24 6.08 -18.90
N GLY A 153 -11.34 5.38 -18.59
CA GLY A 153 -12.10 4.58 -19.58
C GLY A 153 -11.50 3.21 -19.90
N SER A 154 -10.38 2.84 -19.26
CA SER A 154 -9.72 1.54 -19.41
C SER A 154 -9.93 0.64 -18.19
N ARG A 155 -9.90 -0.68 -18.42
CA ARG A 155 -9.95 -1.70 -17.36
C ARG A 155 -8.86 -2.75 -17.60
N MET A 156 -8.01 -2.95 -16.60
CA MET A 156 -7.01 -4.01 -16.55
C MET A 156 -7.42 -5.06 -15.52
N VAL A 157 -7.18 -6.33 -15.85
CA VAL A 157 -7.32 -7.46 -14.92
C VAL A 157 -6.05 -8.31 -14.98
N LEU A 158 -5.50 -8.67 -13.83
CA LEU A 158 -4.50 -9.73 -13.70
C LEU A 158 -5.07 -10.86 -12.85
N GLY A 159 -5.06 -12.07 -13.39
CA GLY A 159 -5.70 -13.25 -12.79
C GLY A 159 -6.98 -13.61 -13.54
N SER A 160 -7.99 -14.10 -12.83
CA SER A 160 -9.25 -14.50 -13.44
C SER A 160 -10.35 -13.50 -13.15
N TRP A 161 -11.02 -13.05 -14.21
CA TRP A 161 -12.29 -12.34 -14.15
C TRP A 161 -13.31 -13.06 -15.00
N ARG A 162 -14.46 -13.43 -14.43
CA ARG A 162 -15.61 -13.89 -15.21
C ARG A 162 -16.54 -12.71 -15.44
N SER A 163 -16.68 -12.27 -16.68
CA SER A 163 -17.80 -11.41 -17.06
C SER A 163 -18.97 -12.32 -17.38
N GLU A 164 -20.05 -12.19 -16.62
CA GLU A 164 -21.38 -12.59 -17.12
C GLU A 164 -21.77 -11.67 -18.29
#